data_AF-A0A963YWQ0-F1
#
_entry.id   AF-A0A963YWQ0-F1
#
_cell.length_a   1.000
_cell.length_b   1.000
_cell.length_c   1.000
_cell.angle_alpha   90.00
_cell.angle_beta   90.00
_cell.angle_gamma   90.00
#
_symmetry.space_group_name_H-M   'P 1'
#
loop_
_entity.id
_entity.type
_entity.pdbx_description
1 polymer ?
#
loop_
_entity_poly.entity_id
_entity_poly.type
_entity_poly.pdbx_seq_one_letter_code
_entity_poly.pdbx_strand_id
1 'polypeptide(L)' 'MEIHSSVTLKRVMDAANRRQTTLDDPGFCLHCGADAEGVEPDAQEYKCEICGETSVYGAEEILMHMELS' A
#
# COMPACT_ATOMS: atom_id res chain seq x y z
N MET A 1 9.12 -9.61 0.60
CA MET A 1 8.14 -8.94 -0.28
C MET A 1 8.94 -8.07 -1.24
N GLU A 2 8.76 -8.23 -2.54
CA GLU A 2 9.40 -7.35 -3.53
C GLU A 2 8.54 -6.09 -3.66
N ILE A 3 9.10 -4.91 -3.40
CA ILE A 3 8.38 -3.64 -3.38
C ILE A 3 8.86 -2.79 -4.56
N HIS A 4 7.93 -2.39 -5.44
CA HIS A 4 8.22 -1.50 -6.57
C HIS A 4 8.90 -0.22 -6.08
N SER A 5 9.95 0.22 -6.76
CA SER A 5 10.82 1.33 -6.33
C SER A 5 10.11 2.67 -6.12
N SER A 6 8.94 2.86 -6.75
CA SER A 6 8.13 4.06 -6.54
C SER A 6 7.36 4.04 -5.20
N VAL A 7 7.13 2.87 -4.59
CA VAL A 7 6.48 2.72 -3.28
C VAL A 7 7.52 2.95 -2.20
N THR A 8 7.83 4.21 -1.94
CA THR A 8 8.84 4.61 -0.96
C THR A 8 8.26 4.63 0.45
N LEU A 9 9.11 4.45 1.46
CA LEU A 9 8.72 4.57 2.88
C LEU A 9 7.96 5.87 3.15
N LYS A 10 8.42 7.00 2.60
CA LYS A 10 7.74 8.29 2.76
C LYS A 10 6.30 8.25 2.23
N ARG A 11 6.08 7.71 1.02
CA ARG A 11 4.71 7.60 0.45
C ARG A 11 3.80 6.75 1.31
N VAL A 12 4.33 5.62 1.80
CA VAL A 12 3.61 4.68 2.66
C VAL A 12 3.25 5.34 4.00
N MET A 13 4.22 6.01 4.65
CA MET A 13 3.99 6.73 5.91
C MET A 13 2.97 7.87 5.74
N ASP A 14 3.08 8.67 4.67
CA ASP A 14 2.13 9.75 4.39
C ASP A 14 0.70 9.21 4.22
N ALA A 15 0.55 8.06 3.54
CA ALA A 15 -0.75 7.40 3.37
C ALA A 15 -1.30 6.82 4.68
N ALA A 16 -0.48 6.09 5.45
CA ALA A 16 -0.89 5.54 6.75
C ALA A 16 -1.27 6.65 7.75
N ASN A 17 -0.57 7.79 7.74
CA ASN A 17 -0.93 8.94 8.56
C ASN A 17 -2.23 9.61 8.09
N ARG A 18 -2.45 9.71 6.76
CA ARG A 18 -3.68 10.28 6.21
C ARG A 18 -4.91 9.47 6.64
N ARG A 19 -4.81 8.14 6.64
CA ARG A 19 -5.88 7.26 7.12
C ARG A 19 -6.29 7.53 8.58
N GLN A 20 -5.36 7.89 9.45
CA GLN A 20 -5.68 8.21 10.87
C GLN A 20 -6.51 9.49 11.05
N THR A 21 -6.52 10.37 10.06
CA THR A 21 -7.11 11.72 10.16
C THR A 21 -8.25 11.96 9.17
N THR A 22 -8.53 10.98 8.32
CA THR A 22 -9.53 11.06 7.24
C THR A 22 -10.31 9.74 7.16
N LEU A 23 -11.26 9.64 6.23
CA LEU A 23 -11.96 8.39 5.89
C LEU A 23 -11.30 7.66 4.71
N ASP A 24 -10.04 7.99 4.42
CA ASP A 24 -9.31 7.34 3.33
C ASP A 24 -8.77 5.98 3.80
N ASP A 25 -8.84 5.00 2.91
CA ASP A 25 -8.33 3.64 3.11
C ASP A 25 -7.33 3.34 1.97
N PRO A 26 -6.08 3.84 2.08
CA PRO A 26 -5.10 3.77 1.00
C PRO A 26 -4.34 2.45 0.98
N GLY A 27 -4.06 1.98 -0.23
CA GLY A 27 -3.15 0.88 -0.50
C GLY A 27 -2.23 1.17 -1.68
N PHE A 28 -1.28 0.26 -1.91
CA PHE A 28 -0.36 0.36 -3.04
C PHE A 28 -0.18 -1.00 -3.71
N CYS A 29 -0.08 -0.99 -5.03
CA CYS A 29 0.38 -2.14 -5.77
C CYS A 29 1.91 -2.24 -5.67
N LEU A 30 2.41 -3.33 -5.10
CA LEU A 30 3.85 -3.57 -4.93
C LEU A 30 4.54 -4.03 -6.21
N HIS A 31 3.78 -4.42 -7.23
CA HIS A 31 4.32 -4.78 -8.55
C HIS A 31 4.54 -3.55 -9.44
N CYS A 32 3.52 -2.69 -9.60
CA CYS A 32 3.58 -1.54 -10.53
C CYS A 32 3.69 -0.18 -9.84
N GLY A 33 3.50 -0.12 -8.53
CA GLY A 33 3.62 1.11 -7.73
C GLY A 33 2.43 2.08 -7.80
N ALA A 34 1.32 1.66 -8.43
CA ALA A 34 0.07 2.41 -8.48
C ALA A 34 -0.59 2.50 -7.09
N ASP A 35 -1.25 3.62 -6.85
CA ASP A 35 -2.12 3.81 -5.68
C ASP A 35 -3.41 2.99 -5.84
N ALA A 36 -3.99 2.59 -4.71
CA ALA A 36 -5.30 1.95 -4.62
C ALA A 36 -6.10 2.59 -3.47
N GLU A 37 -7.42 2.69 -3.65
CA GLU A 37 -8.34 3.30 -2.69
C GLU A 37 -9.31 2.24 -2.15
N GLY A 38 -9.85 2.46 -0.95
CA GLY A 38 -10.78 1.52 -0.31
C GLY A 38 -10.12 0.20 0.10
N VAL A 39 -8.83 0.23 0.40
CA VAL A 39 -8.01 -0.92 0.76
C VAL A 39 -7.86 -0.99 2.27
N GLU A 40 -8.32 -2.07 2.89
CA GLU A 40 -8.18 -2.29 4.33
C GLU A 40 -6.71 -2.16 4.77
N PRO A 41 -6.43 -1.65 5.98
CA PRO A 41 -5.06 -1.42 6.46
C PRO A 41 -4.20 -2.69 6.48
N ASP A 42 -4.82 -3.84 6.70
CA ASP A 42 -4.22 -5.18 6.72
C ASP A 42 -4.46 -5.98 5.43
N ALA A 43 -4.97 -5.36 4.37
CA ALA A 43 -5.20 -6.03 3.09
C ALA A 43 -3.90 -6.54 2.49
N GLN A 44 -3.96 -7.74 1.91
CA GLN A 44 -2.84 -8.40 1.24
C GLN A 44 -3.32 -8.99 -0.10
N GLU A 45 -2.46 -8.90 -1.11
CA GLU A 45 -2.63 -9.57 -2.42
C GLU A 45 -3.94 -9.23 -3.15
N TYR A 46 -4.50 -8.03 -2.93
CA TYR A 46 -5.65 -7.57 -3.71
C TYR A 46 -5.25 -7.39 -5.18
N LYS A 47 -6.21 -7.63 -6.07
CA LYS A 47 -5.99 -7.46 -7.51
C LYS A 47 -5.84 -5.97 -7.83
N CYS A 48 -4.72 -5.60 -8.44
CA CYS A 48 -4.49 -4.25 -8.94
C CYS A 48 -5.35 -3.98 -10.17
N GLU A 49 -6.12 -2.89 -10.15
CA GLU A 49 -6.92 -2.45 -11.30
C GLU A 49 -6.09 -1.89 -12.46
N ILE A 50 -4.83 -1.53 -12.19
CA ILE A 50 -3.93 -0.92 -13.18
C ILE A 50 -3.09 -1.97 -13.94
N CYS A 51 -2.40 -2.87 -13.24
CA CYS A 51 -1.55 -3.89 -13.87
C CYS A 51 -2.16 -5.30 -13.89
N GLY A 52 -3.25 -5.53 -13.16
CA GLY A 52 -3.94 -6.83 -13.09
C GLY A 52 -3.32 -7.85 -12.12
N GLU A 53 -2.17 -7.56 -11.52
CA GLU A 53 -1.46 -8.44 -10.58
C GLU A 53 -2.10 -8.45 -9.18
N THR A 54 -2.03 -9.58 -8.47
CA THR A 54 -2.47 -9.70 -7.07
C THR A 54 -1.36 -9.21 -6.14
N SER A 55 -1.19 -7.89 -6.07
CA SER A 55 -0.09 -7.26 -5.34
C SER A 55 -0.49 -5.94 -4.68
N VAL A 56 -1.78 -5.66 -4.50
CA VAL A 56 -2.23 -4.50 -3.70
C VAL A 56 -2.24 -4.87 -2.22
N TYR A 57 -1.59 -4.04 -1.41
CA TYR A 57 -1.53 -4.17 0.05
C TYR A 57 -1.94 -2.86 0.71
N GLY A 58 -2.50 -2.94 1.92
CA GLY A 58 -2.81 -1.77 2.74
C GLY A 58 -1.56 -0.98 3.13
N ALA A 59 -1.69 0.33 3.30
CA ALA A 59 -0.56 1.19 3.65
C ALA A 59 0.10 0.77 4.98
N GLU A 60 -0.68 0.42 6.00
CA GLU A 60 -0.18 -0.04 7.29
C GLU A 60 0.53 -1.41 7.20
N GLU A 61 0.01 -2.35 6.42
CA GLU A 61 0.67 -3.63 6.16
C GLU A 61 2.06 -3.44 5.52
N ILE A 62 2.14 -2.58 4.50
CA ILE A 62 3.41 -2.26 3.84
C ILE A 62 4.37 -1.60 4.83
N LEU A 63 3.89 -0.69 5.68
CA LEU A 63 4.69 -0.02 6.71
C LEU A 63 5.26 -1.02 7.72
N MET A 64 4.44 -1.97 8.20
CA MET A 64 4.91 -3.03 9.11
C MET A 64 6.01 -3.86 8.46
N HIS A 65 5.88 -4.20 7.18
CA HIS A 65 6.90 -4.95 6.45
C HIS A 65 8.20 -4.16 6.22
N MET A 66 8.15 -2.83 6.06
CA MET A 66 9.33 -1.97 5.91
C MET A 66 10.08 -1.71 7.22
N GLU A 67 9.36 -1.64 8.36
CA GLU A 67 9.97 -1.41 9.68
C GLU A 67 10.61 -2.68 10.28
N LEU A 68 10.27 -3.86 9.75
CA LEU A 68 10.77 -5.17 10.21
C LEU A 68 11.89 -5.74 9.32
N SER A 69 12.36 -5.00 8.31
CA SER A 69 13.36 -5.43 7.32
C SER A 69 14.75 -4.82 7.51
#